data_AF-A0A8T8D892-F1
#
_entry.id   AF-A0A8T8D892-F1
#
_cell.length_a   1.000
_cell.length_b   1.000
_cell.length_c   1.000
_cell.angle_alpha   90.00
_cell.angle_beta   90.00
_cell.angle_gamma   90.00
#
_symmetry.space_group_name_H-M   'P 1'
#
loop_
_entity.id
_entity.type
_entity.pdbx_description
1 polymer ?
#
loop_
_entity_poly.entity_id
_entity_poly.type
_entity_poly.pdbx_seq_one_letter_code
_entity_poly.pdbx_strand_id
1 'polypeptide(L)'
;MNTVRGWIPLERCVARPPEGGRAYPLVDHLVEVARRAGDPQGSVDDQLLYLAGLLHDAGKARRSWQERLLDPQRRGPVGPHAFVGAALFAALVLQWNRGPGVQAGAGGTVTPSATLAVDRLLALTRDIADHHGTLADLETDTPWQALWTPGVLDEMDVEGLLRLVRAANLPIAAGRWPRDGAEWGRWVDLARGAWGRAVVRLQRHRQTASLEVRRLLRHHTARLIQADRFSVAGIEPETLLPGEAAAAIERLEASLGAAGSAAGDATGSGATRGIWTCPGLVDTPILGA
;
A
#
# COMPACT_ATOMS: atom_id res chain seq x y z
N MET A 1 -27.78 12.79 28.20
CA MET A 1 -27.10 12.33 26.97
C MET A 1 -26.22 11.15 27.36
N ASN A 2 -26.63 9.92 27.01
CA ASN A 2 -25.83 8.72 27.30
C ASN A 2 -24.57 8.75 26.43
N THR A 3 -23.44 9.02 27.05
CA THR A 3 -22.11 8.82 26.45
C THR A 3 -21.91 7.33 26.27
N VAL A 4 -22.19 6.80 25.07
CA VAL A 4 -21.74 5.45 24.72
C VAL A 4 -20.22 5.49 24.67
N ARG A 5 -19.57 5.05 25.76
CA ARG A 5 -18.16 4.66 25.74
C ARG A 5 -18.06 3.45 24.82
N GLY A 6 -17.36 3.57 23.70
CA GLY A 6 -17.14 2.45 22.79
C GLY A 6 -16.71 2.88 21.41
N TRP A 7 -16.50 1.88 20.56
CA TRP A 7 -16.23 1.98 19.13
C TRP A 7 -17.51 1.75 18.31
N ILE A 8 -17.48 2.13 17.04
CA ILE A 8 -18.55 1.77 16.08
C ILE A 8 -18.17 0.41 15.48
N PRO A 9 -19.08 -0.59 15.46
CA PRO A 9 -18.79 -1.88 14.83
C PRO A 9 -18.29 -1.71 13.41
N LEU A 10 -17.29 -2.50 13.01
CA LEU A 10 -16.64 -2.33 11.71
C LEU A 10 -17.65 -2.40 10.56
N GLU A 11 -18.65 -3.27 10.67
CA GLU A 11 -19.71 -3.48 9.68
C GLU A 11 -20.68 -2.28 9.57
N ARG A 12 -20.63 -1.34 10.53
CA ARG A 12 -21.41 -0.09 10.52
C ARG A 12 -20.58 1.13 10.10
N CYS A 13 -19.27 0.99 9.97
CA CYS A 13 -18.41 2.07 9.49
C CYS A 13 -18.61 2.29 7.98
N VAL A 14 -18.53 3.54 7.54
CA VAL A 14 -18.61 3.91 6.12
C VAL A 14 -17.29 4.50 5.62
N ALA A 15 -16.96 4.25 4.35
CA ALA A 15 -15.76 4.78 3.70
C ALA A 15 -15.92 6.26 3.28
N ARG A 16 -17.16 6.68 3.00
CA ARG A 16 -17.58 8.03 2.61
C ARG A 16 -19.05 8.27 2.97
N PRO A 17 -19.53 9.54 2.98
CA PRO A 17 -20.93 9.82 3.23
C PRO A 17 -21.84 9.15 2.18
N PRO A 18 -23.05 8.70 2.55
CA PRO A 18 -24.04 8.24 1.60
C PRO A 18 -24.38 9.33 0.58
N GLU A 19 -24.62 8.94 -0.67
CA GLU A 19 -24.89 9.88 -1.77
C GLU A 19 -25.83 9.23 -2.78
N GLY A 20 -26.86 9.95 -3.24
CA GLY A 20 -27.80 9.45 -4.25
C GLY A 20 -28.53 8.17 -3.83
N GLY A 21 -28.79 7.97 -2.53
CA GLY A 21 -29.40 6.75 -1.99
C GLY A 21 -28.45 5.55 -1.88
N ARG A 22 -27.19 5.69 -2.28
CA ARG A 22 -26.16 4.65 -2.18
C ARG A 22 -25.40 4.76 -0.86
N ALA A 23 -25.21 3.63 -0.19
CA ALA A 23 -24.31 3.48 0.95
C ALA A 23 -22.92 3.05 0.48
N TYR A 24 -21.90 3.38 1.28
CA TYR A 24 -20.51 3.02 1.02
C TYR A 24 -19.89 2.36 2.26
N PRO A 25 -20.23 1.10 2.56
CA PRO A 25 -19.68 0.40 3.72
C PRO A 25 -18.15 0.33 3.65
N LEU A 26 -17.49 0.55 4.79
CA LEU A 26 -16.03 0.54 4.85
C LEU A 26 -15.46 -0.85 4.52
N VAL A 27 -16.10 -1.92 5.00
CA VAL A 27 -15.67 -3.30 4.73
C VAL A 27 -15.66 -3.59 3.22
N ASP A 28 -16.74 -3.22 2.52
CA ASP A 28 -16.85 -3.45 1.08
C ASP A 28 -15.75 -2.71 0.32
N HIS A 29 -15.48 -1.45 0.69
CA HIS A 29 -14.41 -0.66 0.11
C HIS A 29 -13.02 -1.31 0.35
N LEU A 30 -12.71 -1.71 1.59
CA LEU A 30 -11.43 -2.34 1.92
C LEU A 30 -11.22 -3.65 1.15
N VAL A 31 -12.26 -4.49 1.07
CA VAL A 31 -12.21 -5.77 0.33
C VAL A 31 -12.04 -5.54 -1.17
N GLU A 32 -12.75 -4.57 -1.74
CA GLU A 32 -12.65 -4.24 -3.15
C GLU A 32 -11.26 -3.71 -3.51
N VAL A 33 -10.71 -2.79 -2.71
CA VAL A 33 -9.35 -2.27 -2.89
C VAL A 33 -8.33 -3.40 -2.76
N ALA A 34 -8.48 -4.30 -1.78
CA ALA A 34 -7.60 -5.45 -1.62
C ALA A 34 -7.57 -6.35 -2.86
N ARG A 35 -8.74 -6.72 -3.39
CA ARG A 35 -8.88 -7.57 -4.59
C ARG A 35 -8.32 -6.93 -5.86
N ARG A 36 -8.50 -5.61 -6.03
CA ARG A 36 -7.94 -4.88 -7.16
C ARG A 36 -6.42 -4.67 -7.02
N ALA A 37 -5.95 -4.48 -5.80
CA ALA A 37 -4.54 -4.26 -5.53
C ALA A 37 -3.70 -5.53 -5.66
N GLY A 38 -4.18 -6.68 -5.16
CA GLY A 38 -3.41 -7.93 -5.10
C GLY A 38 -4.28 -9.19 -5.03
N ASP A 39 -3.61 -10.32 -4.77
CA ASP A 39 -4.20 -11.65 -4.72
C ASP A 39 -3.77 -12.33 -3.41
N PRO A 40 -4.72 -12.76 -2.54
CA PRO A 40 -4.40 -13.37 -1.26
C PRO A 40 -3.76 -14.75 -1.39
N GLN A 41 -3.84 -15.39 -2.55
CA GLN A 41 -3.21 -16.70 -2.84
C GLN A 41 -2.09 -16.59 -3.90
N GLY A 42 -1.78 -15.37 -4.34
CA GLY A 42 -0.77 -15.09 -5.35
C GLY A 42 0.66 -15.07 -4.81
N SER A 43 1.52 -14.33 -5.51
CA SER A 43 2.91 -14.12 -5.08
C SER A 43 2.99 -13.43 -3.72
N VAL A 44 4.16 -13.45 -3.07
CA VAL A 44 4.41 -12.67 -1.84
C VAL A 44 4.05 -11.19 -2.05
N ASP A 45 4.41 -10.62 -3.20
CA ASP A 45 4.08 -9.23 -3.53
C ASP A 45 2.58 -8.99 -3.66
N ASP A 46 1.84 -9.92 -4.28
CA ASP A 46 0.38 -9.83 -4.39
C ASP A 46 -0.31 -9.98 -3.04
N GLN A 47 0.18 -10.88 -2.17
CA GLN A 47 -0.35 -11.03 -0.81
C GLN A 47 -0.10 -9.78 0.04
N LEU A 48 1.07 -9.16 -0.08
CA LEU A 48 1.39 -7.90 0.58
C LEU A 48 0.52 -6.75 0.06
N LEU A 49 0.28 -6.70 -1.25
CA LEU A 49 -0.62 -5.70 -1.85
C LEU A 49 -2.07 -5.90 -1.42
N TYR A 50 -2.54 -7.15 -1.34
CA TYR A 50 -3.87 -7.47 -0.84
C TYR A 50 -4.03 -7.00 0.60
N LEU A 51 -3.05 -7.30 1.47
CA LEU A 51 -3.05 -6.81 2.86
C LEU A 51 -3.00 -5.28 2.93
N ALA A 52 -2.19 -4.63 2.09
CA ALA A 52 -2.12 -3.18 2.02
C ALA A 52 -3.50 -2.58 1.67
N GLY A 53 -4.20 -3.15 0.69
CA GLY A 53 -5.56 -2.74 0.34
C GLY A 53 -6.56 -2.93 1.48
N LEU A 54 -6.51 -4.04 2.21
CA LEU A 54 -7.38 -4.27 3.37
C LEU A 54 -7.14 -3.29 4.52
N LEU A 55 -5.94 -2.72 4.64
CA LEU A 55 -5.55 -1.91 5.79
C LEU A 55 -5.43 -0.42 5.48
N HIS A 56 -5.29 -0.01 4.22
CA HIS A 56 -4.94 1.38 3.89
C HIS A 56 -5.85 2.42 4.55
N ASP A 57 -7.14 2.08 4.63
CA ASP A 57 -8.21 2.91 5.17
C ASP A 57 -8.69 2.48 6.56
N ALA A 58 -7.96 1.61 7.26
CA ALA A 58 -8.34 1.12 8.59
C ALA A 58 -8.58 2.27 9.59
N GLY A 59 -7.87 3.39 9.44
CA GLY A 59 -8.08 4.59 10.27
C GLY A 59 -9.45 5.25 10.11
N LYS A 60 -10.20 4.92 9.05
CA LYS A 60 -11.58 5.34 8.89
C LYS A 60 -12.51 4.64 9.88
N ALA A 61 -12.14 3.48 10.43
CA ALA A 61 -12.95 2.78 11.42
C ALA A 61 -12.90 3.41 12.83
N ARG A 62 -12.08 4.45 13.04
CA ARG A 62 -12.09 5.20 14.30
C ARG A 62 -13.42 5.91 14.49
N ARG A 63 -13.99 5.81 15.69
CA ARG A 63 -15.21 6.54 16.05
C ARG A 63 -15.12 8.03 15.74
N SER A 64 -14.06 8.72 16.17
CA SER A 64 -13.90 10.16 15.91
C SER A 64 -13.86 10.49 14.42
N TRP A 65 -13.36 9.57 13.59
CA TRP A 65 -13.39 9.71 12.13
C TRP A 65 -14.80 9.61 11.60
N GLN A 66 -15.54 8.56 11.97
CA GLN A 66 -16.91 8.34 11.52
C GLN A 66 -17.86 9.47 11.96
N GLU A 67 -17.75 9.91 13.23
CA GLU A 67 -18.55 11.02 13.76
C GLU A 67 -18.32 12.31 12.95
N ARG A 68 -17.06 12.63 12.65
CA ARG A 68 -16.73 13.80 11.84
C ARG A 68 -17.12 13.63 10.37
N LEU A 69 -16.96 12.44 9.81
CA LEU A 69 -17.32 12.13 8.42
C LEU A 69 -18.82 12.32 8.18
N LEU A 70 -19.64 11.92 9.15
CA LEU A 70 -21.10 11.94 9.10
C LEU A 70 -21.72 13.24 9.66
N ASP A 71 -20.92 14.15 10.20
CA ASP A 71 -21.40 15.44 10.70
C ASP A 71 -21.92 16.31 9.53
N PRO A 72 -23.23 16.61 9.47
CA PRO A 72 -23.81 17.41 8.40
C PRO A 72 -23.36 18.87 8.42
N GLN A 73 -22.81 19.34 9.54
CA GLN A 73 -22.31 20.72 9.71
C GLN A 73 -20.80 20.83 9.44
N ARG A 74 -20.11 19.72 9.16
CA ARG A 74 -18.66 19.73 8.92
C ARG A 74 -18.30 20.67 7.77
N ARG A 75 -17.28 21.49 8.00
CA ARG A 75 -16.56 22.26 6.97
C ARG A 75 -15.11 21.80 6.93
N GLY A 76 -14.57 21.60 5.72
CA GLY A 76 -13.16 21.21 5.54
C GLY A 76 -12.88 19.72 5.79
N PRO A 77 -11.62 19.26 5.63
CA PRO A 77 -11.26 17.84 5.62
C PRO A 77 -11.53 17.13 6.95
N VAL A 78 -11.80 15.82 6.89
CA VAL A 78 -12.07 15.00 8.08
C VAL A 78 -10.76 14.72 8.86
N GLY A 79 -9.57 14.95 8.26
CA GLY A 79 -8.26 14.78 8.89
C GLY A 79 -7.45 13.60 8.33
N PRO A 80 -6.30 13.24 8.92
CA PRO A 80 -5.51 12.09 8.46
C PRO A 80 -6.04 10.78 9.05
N HIS A 81 -6.17 9.74 8.22
CA HIS A 81 -6.51 8.37 8.64
C HIS A 81 -5.51 7.32 8.14
N ALA A 82 -4.85 7.58 7.03
CA ALA A 82 -3.87 6.71 6.37
C ALA A 82 -2.78 6.17 7.32
N PHE A 83 -2.35 6.98 8.30
CA PHE A 83 -1.32 6.59 9.26
C PHE A 83 -1.68 5.34 10.09
N VAL A 84 -2.97 5.11 10.36
CA VAL A 84 -3.43 3.93 11.10
C VAL A 84 -3.19 2.68 10.26
N GLY A 85 -3.60 2.71 8.99
CA GLY A 85 -3.37 1.62 8.06
C GLY A 85 -1.90 1.28 7.91
N ALA A 86 -1.06 2.31 7.76
CA ALA A 86 0.39 2.15 7.66
C ALA A 86 0.99 1.50 8.92
N ALA A 87 0.61 1.97 10.11
CA ALA A 87 1.10 1.43 11.38
C ALA A 87 0.73 -0.04 11.57
N LEU A 88 -0.54 -0.38 11.32
CA LEU A 88 -1.08 -1.74 11.45
C LEU A 88 -0.45 -2.69 10.45
N PHE A 89 -0.29 -2.26 9.19
CA PHE A 89 0.38 -3.02 8.14
C PHE A 89 1.83 -3.30 8.52
N ALA A 90 2.60 -2.26 8.88
CA ALA A 90 4.00 -2.39 9.27
C ALA A 90 4.19 -3.36 10.43
N ALA A 91 3.33 -3.28 11.45
CA ALA A 91 3.35 -4.16 12.60
C ALA A 91 3.23 -5.63 12.22
N LEU A 92 2.30 -5.98 11.32
CA LEU A 92 2.12 -7.35 10.85
C LEU A 92 3.33 -7.83 10.07
N VAL A 93 3.72 -7.11 9.01
CA VAL A 93 4.74 -7.59 8.07
C VAL A 93 6.14 -7.64 8.70
N LEU A 94 6.47 -6.70 9.59
CA LEU A 94 7.74 -6.73 10.32
C LEU A 94 7.76 -7.86 11.36
N GLN A 95 6.62 -8.21 11.94
CA GLN A 95 6.53 -9.35 12.84
C GLN A 95 6.65 -10.68 12.08
N TRP A 96 6.03 -10.81 10.91
CA TRP A 96 6.16 -11.99 10.05
C TRP A 96 7.60 -12.22 9.62
N ASN A 97 8.29 -11.14 9.24
CA ASN A 97 9.69 -11.17 8.82
C ASN A 97 10.68 -11.52 9.95
N ARG A 98 10.26 -11.49 11.22
CA ARG A 98 11.10 -11.82 12.38
C ARG A 98 10.97 -13.26 12.87
N GLY A 99 9.90 -13.97 12.52
CA GLY A 99 9.60 -15.24 13.17
C GLY A 99 10.36 -16.45 12.59
N PRO A 100 10.53 -17.52 13.37
CA PRO A 100 11.41 -18.67 13.10
C PRO A 100 11.04 -19.57 11.91
N GLY A 101 10.05 -19.18 11.10
CA GLY A 101 9.63 -19.89 9.88
C GLY A 101 10.32 -19.37 8.63
N VAL A 102 11.05 -18.26 8.77
CA VAL A 102 11.89 -17.65 7.74
C VAL A 102 13.36 -18.08 7.88
N GLN A 103 13.71 -18.72 9.00
CA GLN A 103 15.05 -19.22 9.27
C GLN A 103 15.02 -20.74 9.49
N ALA A 104 15.71 -21.44 8.57
CA ALA A 104 16.21 -22.81 8.65
C ALA A 104 15.18 -23.92 8.92
N GLY A 105 14.84 -24.67 7.87
CA GLY A 105 14.39 -26.05 8.04
C GLY A 105 15.47 -26.89 8.74
N ALA A 106 15.05 -27.92 9.47
CA ALA A 106 15.85 -28.82 10.29
C ALA A 106 16.82 -29.75 9.50
N GLY A 107 17.41 -29.26 8.41
CA GLY A 107 18.24 -30.04 7.48
C GLY A 107 19.36 -29.26 6.78
N GLY A 108 19.83 -28.15 7.36
CA GLY A 108 21.11 -27.51 6.96
C GLY A 108 21.14 -26.85 5.57
N THR A 109 20.07 -26.89 4.78
CA THR A 109 19.94 -26.12 3.55
C THR A 109 19.01 -24.94 3.79
N VAL A 110 19.60 -23.77 4.00
CA VAL A 110 18.89 -22.50 3.97
C VAL A 110 18.47 -22.26 2.53
N THR A 111 17.25 -22.62 2.14
CA THR A 111 16.62 -22.02 0.97
C THR A 111 16.43 -20.53 1.27
N PRO A 112 17.00 -19.58 0.51
CA PRO A 112 16.92 -18.13 0.77
C PRO A 112 15.52 -17.50 0.69
N SER A 113 14.44 -18.29 0.71
CA SER A 113 13.18 -17.96 0.04
C SER A 113 12.11 -17.24 0.88
N ALA A 114 12.32 -16.95 2.16
CA ALA A 114 11.22 -16.43 3.00
C ALA A 114 11.51 -15.11 3.74
N THR A 115 12.68 -14.50 3.56
CA THR A 115 12.88 -13.13 4.06
C THR A 115 12.13 -12.20 3.15
N LEU A 116 11.10 -11.54 3.67
CA LEU A 116 10.37 -10.53 2.93
C LEU A 116 11.35 -9.44 2.53
N ALA A 117 11.30 -9.02 1.27
CA ALA A 117 12.12 -7.93 0.77
C ALA A 117 11.84 -6.68 1.61
N VAL A 118 12.75 -6.34 2.53
CA VAL A 118 12.51 -5.31 3.55
C VAL A 118 12.24 -3.96 2.92
N ASP A 119 12.90 -3.65 1.81
CA ASP A 119 12.66 -2.44 1.05
C ASP A 119 11.23 -2.35 0.51
N ARG A 120 10.67 -3.47 0.06
CA ARG A 120 9.28 -3.57 -0.39
C ARG A 120 8.29 -3.27 0.73
N LEU A 121 8.53 -3.84 1.90
CA LEU A 121 7.69 -3.63 3.09
C LEU A 121 7.71 -2.15 3.50
N LEU A 122 8.90 -1.55 3.55
CA LEU A 122 9.07 -0.15 3.90
C LEU A 122 8.38 0.76 2.88
N ALA A 123 8.57 0.51 1.59
CA ALA A 123 7.93 1.28 0.52
C ALA A 123 6.40 1.23 0.61
N LEU A 124 5.81 0.02 0.67
CA LEU A 124 4.36 -0.13 0.79
C LEU A 124 3.79 0.54 2.03
N THR A 125 4.49 0.46 3.16
CA THR A 125 4.07 1.12 4.40
C THR A 125 4.03 2.64 4.24
N ARG A 126 5.07 3.22 3.62
CA ARG A 126 5.13 4.66 3.33
C ARG A 126 4.03 5.07 2.35
N ASP A 127 3.84 4.27 1.30
CA ASP A 127 2.83 4.51 0.28
C ASP A 127 1.40 4.46 0.84
N ILE A 128 1.13 3.54 1.77
CA ILE A 128 -0.14 3.53 2.52
C ILE A 128 -0.32 4.84 3.27
N ALA A 129 0.71 5.35 3.94
CA ALA A 129 0.58 6.61 4.70
C ALA A 129 0.33 7.83 3.80
N ASP A 130 0.87 7.81 2.58
CA ASP A 130 0.84 8.93 1.64
C ASP A 130 -0.25 8.78 0.55
N HIS A 131 -1.13 7.77 0.59
CA HIS A 131 -2.05 7.45 -0.53
C HIS A 131 -3.08 8.54 -0.90
N HIS A 132 -3.17 9.61 -0.11
CA HIS A 132 -3.98 10.80 -0.38
C HIS A 132 -3.19 12.05 -0.79
N GLY A 133 -1.85 11.97 -0.84
CA GLY A 133 -0.99 13.12 -1.07
C GLY A 133 0.25 12.77 -1.89
N THR A 134 1.30 13.55 -1.68
CA THR A 134 2.59 13.32 -2.34
C THR A 134 3.30 12.14 -1.69
N LEU A 135 3.72 11.19 -2.51
CA LEU A 135 4.53 10.05 -2.09
C LEU A 135 5.91 10.53 -1.64
N ALA A 136 6.21 10.44 -0.35
CA ALA A 136 7.52 10.84 0.15
C ALA A 136 8.54 9.69 0.09
N ASP A 137 9.78 10.04 0.42
CA ASP A 137 10.88 9.09 0.57
C ASP A 137 10.86 8.37 1.92
N LEU A 138 11.70 7.35 2.04
CA LEU A 138 11.87 6.60 3.28
C LEU A 138 12.77 7.38 4.25
N GLU A 139 12.22 7.68 5.41
CA GLU A 139 12.89 8.33 6.53
C GLU A 139 13.02 7.37 7.72
N THR A 140 13.93 7.67 8.65
CA THR A 140 14.14 6.84 9.85
C THR A 140 12.99 6.94 10.84
N ASP A 141 12.23 8.03 10.81
CA ASP A 141 11.00 8.16 11.55
C ASP A 141 9.89 7.38 10.86
N THR A 142 9.02 6.75 11.66
CA THR A 142 7.87 6.03 11.11
C THR A 142 6.87 7.02 10.49
N PRO A 143 6.17 6.66 9.40
CA PRO A 143 5.15 7.53 8.83
C PRO A 143 3.94 7.76 9.75
N TRP A 144 3.80 6.98 10.84
CA TRP A 144 2.78 7.17 11.86
C TRP A 144 3.29 7.84 13.15
N GLN A 145 4.56 8.25 13.21
CA GLN A 145 5.25 8.69 14.43
C GLN A 145 4.47 9.78 15.19
N ALA A 146 4.04 10.83 14.48
CA ALA A 146 3.42 12.02 15.08
C ALA A 146 1.94 11.84 15.45
N LEU A 147 1.27 10.82 14.89
CA LEU A 147 -0.19 10.66 14.99
C LEU A 147 -0.61 9.43 15.77
N TRP A 148 0.28 8.44 15.94
CA TRP A 148 -0.03 7.20 16.60
C TRP A 148 0.08 7.30 18.12
N THR A 149 -1.01 6.94 18.80
CA THR A 149 -1.05 6.62 20.23
C THR A 149 -1.79 5.30 20.41
N PRO A 150 -1.52 4.53 21.48
CA PRO A 150 -2.29 3.31 21.76
C PRO A 150 -3.81 3.55 21.82
N GLY A 151 -4.24 4.73 22.28
CA GLY A 151 -5.64 5.13 22.35
C GLY A 151 -6.37 5.21 21.00
N VAL A 152 -5.63 5.22 19.89
CA VAL A 152 -6.22 5.09 18.54
C VAL A 152 -7.03 3.79 18.41
N LEU A 153 -6.54 2.70 19.00
CA LEU A 153 -7.20 1.40 18.94
C LEU A 153 -8.46 1.35 19.82
N ASP A 154 -8.51 2.13 20.91
CA ASP A 154 -9.68 2.21 21.80
C ASP A 154 -10.91 2.79 21.10
N GLU A 155 -10.70 3.51 19.98
CA GLU A 155 -11.76 4.08 19.16
C GLU A 155 -12.28 3.16 18.06
N MET A 156 -11.73 1.95 17.92
CA MET A 156 -11.98 1.06 16.77
C MET A 156 -12.52 -0.30 17.22
N ASP A 157 -13.35 -0.92 16.37
CA ASP A 157 -13.65 -2.35 16.47
C ASP A 157 -12.45 -3.17 15.98
N VAL A 158 -11.40 -3.24 16.81
CA VAL A 158 -10.15 -3.92 16.44
C VAL A 158 -10.38 -5.41 16.21
N GLU A 159 -11.32 -6.01 16.93
CA GLU A 159 -11.65 -7.43 16.74
C GLU A 159 -12.41 -7.69 15.44
N GLY A 160 -13.29 -6.78 15.03
CA GLY A 160 -13.87 -6.77 13.68
C GLY A 160 -12.80 -6.67 12.60
N LEU A 161 -11.84 -5.76 12.76
CA LEU A 161 -10.74 -5.60 11.82
C LEU A 161 -9.83 -6.84 11.78
N LEU A 162 -9.55 -7.44 12.94
CA LEU A 162 -8.78 -8.69 13.03
C LEU A 162 -9.49 -9.86 12.36
N ARG A 163 -10.82 -9.99 12.55
CA ARG A 163 -11.61 -10.99 11.82
C ARG A 163 -11.51 -10.78 10.31
N LEU A 164 -11.64 -9.54 9.84
CA LEU A 164 -11.54 -9.20 8.41
C LEU A 164 -10.17 -9.58 7.82
N VAL A 165 -9.06 -9.17 8.45
CA VAL A 165 -7.72 -9.47 7.91
C VAL A 165 -7.36 -10.95 8.00
N ARG A 166 -7.79 -11.65 9.06
CA ARG A 166 -7.56 -13.10 9.18
C ARG A 166 -8.36 -13.90 8.15
N ALA A 167 -9.55 -13.44 7.78
CA ALA A 167 -10.38 -14.07 6.76
C ALA A 167 -9.72 -14.08 5.37
N ALA A 168 -8.74 -13.20 5.12
CA ALA A 168 -7.93 -13.23 3.91
C ALA A 168 -7.06 -14.50 3.77
N ASN A 169 -6.80 -15.21 4.89
CA ASN A 169 -6.05 -16.46 4.92
C ASN A 169 -4.72 -16.39 4.13
N LEU A 170 -3.95 -15.33 4.36
CA LEU A 170 -2.72 -15.07 3.61
C LEU A 170 -1.62 -16.09 3.99
N PRO A 171 -1.11 -16.89 3.03
CA PRO A 171 -0.04 -17.86 3.30
C PRO A 171 1.20 -17.25 3.95
N ILE A 172 1.59 -16.04 3.54
CA ILE A 172 2.72 -15.27 4.09
C ILE A 172 2.63 -15.02 5.59
N ALA A 173 1.41 -14.99 6.15
CA ALA A 173 1.23 -14.80 7.59
C ALA A 173 1.68 -16.04 8.38
N ALA A 174 1.68 -17.23 7.77
CA ALA A 174 2.03 -18.51 8.41
C ALA A 174 1.33 -18.70 9.78
N GLY A 175 0.05 -18.31 9.86
CA GLY A 175 -0.75 -18.36 11.10
C GLY A 175 -0.39 -17.33 12.18
N ARG A 176 0.57 -16.43 11.92
CA ARG A 176 1.04 -15.43 12.88
C ARG A 176 0.16 -14.19 12.85
N TRP A 177 -0.92 -14.20 13.61
CA TRP A 177 -1.77 -13.04 13.79
C TRP A 177 -1.68 -12.55 15.24
N PRO A 178 -1.77 -11.23 15.50
CA PRO A 178 -1.89 -10.74 16.87
C PRO A 178 -3.20 -11.29 17.44
N ARG A 179 -3.23 -11.74 18.69
CA ARG A 179 -4.39 -12.40 19.31
C ARG A 179 -5.58 -11.46 19.45
N ASP A 180 -5.31 -10.23 19.85
CA ASP A 180 -6.28 -9.18 20.17
C ASP A 180 -5.70 -7.80 19.82
N GLY A 181 -6.50 -6.76 19.99
CA GLY A 181 -6.07 -5.38 19.73
C GLY A 181 -4.89 -4.91 20.59
N ALA A 182 -4.78 -5.38 21.84
CA ALA A 182 -3.67 -5.01 22.73
C ALA A 182 -2.34 -5.57 22.22
N GLU A 183 -2.33 -6.80 21.71
CA GLU A 183 -1.16 -7.40 21.06
C GLU A 183 -0.79 -6.68 19.77
N TRP A 184 -1.78 -6.31 18.96
CA TRP A 184 -1.52 -5.54 17.74
C TRP A 184 -0.88 -4.19 18.07
N GLY A 185 -1.38 -3.47 19.08
CA GLY A 185 -0.79 -2.23 19.58
C GLY A 185 0.67 -2.40 20.01
N ARG A 186 0.98 -3.46 20.78
CA ARG A 186 2.38 -3.79 21.13
C ARG A 186 3.24 -4.04 19.91
N TRP A 187 2.71 -4.71 18.87
CA TRP A 187 3.46 -4.94 17.63
C TRP A 187 3.74 -3.63 16.89
N VAL A 188 2.83 -2.65 16.91
CA VAL A 188 3.07 -1.32 16.35
C VAL A 188 4.21 -0.60 17.09
N ASP A 189 4.22 -0.66 18.43
CA ASP A 189 5.31 -0.06 19.22
C ASP A 189 6.66 -0.73 18.92
N LEU A 190 6.69 -2.05 18.79
CA LEU A 190 7.89 -2.80 18.39
C LEU A 190 8.31 -2.51 16.94
N ALA A 191 7.36 -2.24 16.06
CA ALA A 191 7.61 -1.88 14.67
C ALA A 191 8.29 -0.52 14.56
N ARG A 192 8.00 0.43 15.45
CA ARG A 192 8.66 1.74 15.49
C ARG A 192 10.18 1.63 15.60
N GLY A 193 10.68 0.84 16.54
CA GLY A 193 12.12 0.58 16.66
C GLY A 193 12.69 -0.25 15.51
N ALA A 194 11.89 -1.15 14.94
CA ALA A 194 12.29 -1.98 13.80
C ALA A 194 12.53 -1.14 12.54
N TRP A 195 11.63 -0.19 12.29
CA TRP A 195 11.55 0.64 11.10
C TRP A 195 12.84 1.41 10.87
N GLY A 196 13.26 2.22 11.84
CA GLY A 196 14.47 3.03 11.71
C GLY A 196 15.71 2.19 11.42
N ARG A 197 15.85 1.03 12.09
CA ARG A 197 16.96 0.08 11.82
C ARG A 197 16.88 -0.52 10.42
N ALA A 198 15.69 -0.80 9.92
CA ALA A 198 15.48 -1.32 8.58
C ALA A 198 15.82 -0.27 7.51
N VAL A 199 15.39 0.98 7.70
CA VAL A 199 15.69 2.10 6.80
C VAL A 199 17.19 2.40 6.74
N VAL A 200 17.87 2.51 7.89
CA VAL A 200 19.33 2.74 7.94
C VAL A 200 20.08 1.64 7.19
N ARG A 201 19.69 0.39 7.40
CA ARG A 201 20.30 -0.75 6.71
C ARG A 201 20.08 -0.69 5.20
N LEU A 202 18.85 -0.37 4.77
CA LEU A 202 18.52 -0.21 3.35
C LEU A 202 19.34 0.92 2.69
N GLN A 203 19.45 2.07 3.35
CA GLN A 203 20.21 3.21 2.85
C GLN A 203 21.69 2.86 2.65
N ARG A 204 22.29 2.13 3.60
CA ARG A 204 23.67 1.63 3.46
C ARG A 204 23.84 0.68 2.27
N HIS A 205 22.88 -0.22 2.04
CA HIS A 205 22.93 -1.14 0.90
C HIS A 205 22.75 -0.40 -0.44
N ARG A 206 21.90 0.64 -0.49
CA ARG A 206 21.68 1.45 -1.69
C ARG A 206 22.92 2.24 -2.11
N GLN A 207 23.76 2.67 -1.18
CA GLN A 207 25.03 3.35 -1.49
C GLN A 207 26.01 2.43 -2.24
N THR A 208 25.83 1.11 -2.14
CA THR A 208 26.75 0.11 -2.70
C THR A 208 26.20 -0.64 -3.92
N ALA A 209 24.93 -0.44 -4.29
CA ALA A 209 24.24 -1.24 -5.31
C ALA A 209 23.68 -0.37 -6.44
N SER A 210 23.66 -0.89 -7.67
CA SER A 210 22.93 -0.26 -8.78
C SER A 210 21.43 -0.27 -8.48
N LEU A 211 20.77 0.90 -8.57
CA LEU A 211 19.33 1.03 -8.39
C LEU A 211 18.60 0.26 -9.50
N GLU A 212 17.84 -0.78 -9.13
CA GLU A 212 16.93 -1.44 -10.07
C GLU A 212 15.81 -0.48 -10.47
N VAL A 213 15.61 -0.26 -11.77
CA VAL A 213 14.58 0.62 -12.34
C VAL A 213 13.18 0.30 -11.79
N ARG A 214 12.88 -0.99 -11.54
CA ARG A 214 11.60 -1.41 -10.93
C ARG A 214 11.32 -0.77 -9.57
N ARG A 215 12.36 -0.40 -8.82
CA ARG A 215 12.22 0.29 -7.51
C ARG A 215 11.90 1.77 -7.65
N LEU A 216 12.23 2.38 -8.80
CA LEU A 216 11.90 3.78 -9.11
C LEU A 216 10.45 3.91 -9.60
N LEU A 217 9.96 2.92 -10.35
CA LEU A 217 8.66 3.01 -11.02
C LEU A 217 7.45 2.85 -10.08
N ARG A 218 7.65 2.48 -8.81
CA ARG A 218 6.60 2.35 -7.77
C ARG A 218 5.28 1.70 -8.29
N HIS A 219 5.37 0.72 -9.19
CA HIS A 219 4.20 0.15 -9.89
C HIS A 219 3.11 -0.37 -8.95
N HIS A 220 3.53 -0.94 -7.84
CA HIS A 220 2.62 -1.47 -6.84
C HIS A 220 1.85 -0.38 -6.08
N THR A 221 2.49 0.77 -5.87
CA THR A 221 1.84 1.97 -5.31
C THR A 221 0.78 2.47 -6.28
N ALA A 222 1.10 2.49 -7.58
CA ALA A 222 0.14 2.85 -8.61
C ALA A 222 -1.07 1.90 -8.60
N ARG A 223 -0.86 0.58 -8.46
CA ARG A 223 -1.94 -0.41 -8.31
C ARG A 223 -2.82 -0.11 -7.08
N LEU A 224 -2.23 0.14 -5.91
CA LEU A 224 -2.98 0.42 -4.68
C LEU A 224 -3.79 1.72 -4.79
N ILE A 225 -3.17 2.80 -5.26
CA ILE A 225 -3.84 4.10 -5.43
C ILE A 225 -4.95 4.00 -6.49
N GLN A 226 -4.67 3.33 -7.61
CA GLN A 226 -5.69 3.09 -8.64
C GLN A 226 -6.88 2.32 -8.08
N ALA A 227 -6.62 1.24 -7.32
CA ALA A 227 -7.64 0.44 -6.66
C ALA A 227 -8.53 1.28 -5.72
N ASP A 228 -7.92 2.11 -4.86
CA ASP A 228 -8.63 3.08 -4.00
C ASP A 228 -9.53 4.02 -4.83
N ARG A 229 -8.94 4.73 -5.79
CA ARG A 229 -9.66 5.73 -6.61
C ARG A 229 -10.81 5.11 -7.41
N PHE A 230 -10.59 3.93 -7.99
CA PHE A 230 -11.60 3.28 -8.82
C PHE A 230 -12.73 2.71 -7.97
N SER A 231 -12.42 2.13 -6.80
CA SER A 231 -13.44 1.69 -5.84
C SER A 231 -14.34 2.86 -5.42
N VAL A 232 -13.75 4.03 -5.14
CA VAL A 232 -14.49 5.25 -4.78
C VAL A 232 -15.32 5.78 -5.95
N ALA A 233 -14.77 5.76 -7.17
CA ALA A 233 -15.44 6.30 -8.34
C ALA A 233 -16.47 5.34 -8.98
N GLY A 234 -16.49 4.06 -8.56
CA GLY A 234 -17.29 3.03 -9.22
C GLY A 234 -16.87 2.79 -10.66
N ILE A 235 -15.59 3.02 -10.97
CA ILE A 235 -15.02 2.84 -12.29
C ILE A 235 -14.62 1.38 -12.42
N GLU A 236 -15.13 0.71 -13.46
CA GLU A 236 -14.66 -0.62 -13.83
C GLU A 236 -13.41 -0.52 -14.72
N PRO A 237 -12.45 -1.45 -14.57
CA PRO A 237 -11.29 -1.50 -15.45
C PRO A 237 -11.73 -1.71 -16.89
N GLU A 238 -11.41 -0.76 -17.76
CA GLU A 238 -11.58 -0.92 -19.21
C GLU A 238 -10.29 -1.50 -19.79
N THR A 239 -10.42 -2.56 -20.59
CA THR A 239 -9.28 -3.14 -21.29
C THR A 239 -9.14 -2.45 -22.63
N LEU A 240 -8.02 -1.74 -22.82
CA LEU A 240 -7.71 -1.14 -24.11
C LEU A 240 -7.43 -2.24 -25.15
N LEU A 241 -8.00 -2.12 -26.33
CA LEU A 241 -7.61 -2.93 -27.48
C LEU A 241 -6.15 -2.60 -27.85
N PRO A 242 -5.42 -3.52 -28.51
CA PRO A 242 -4.00 -3.31 -28.84
C PRO A 242 -3.71 -1.98 -29.57
N GLY A 243 -4.59 -1.56 -30.50
CA GLY A 243 -4.45 -0.28 -31.21
C GLY A 243 -4.70 0.94 -30.31
N GLU A 244 -5.63 0.84 -29.35
CA GLU A 244 -5.92 1.90 -28.39
C GLU A 244 -4.78 2.05 -27.38
N ALA A 245 -4.20 0.92 -26.95
CA ALA A 245 -3.03 0.88 -26.09
C ALA A 245 -1.81 1.52 -26.79
N ALA A 246 -1.56 1.17 -28.06
CA ALA A 246 -0.49 1.78 -28.86
C ALA A 246 -0.68 3.30 -28.96
N ALA A 247 -1.88 3.76 -29.31
CA ALA A 247 -2.20 5.18 -29.39
C ALA A 247 -2.07 5.90 -28.03
N ALA A 248 -2.38 5.22 -26.92
CA ALA A 248 -2.20 5.77 -25.57
C ALA A 248 -0.71 5.91 -25.21
N ILE A 249 0.12 4.92 -25.57
CA ILE A 249 1.57 4.97 -25.40
C ILE A 249 2.16 6.12 -26.22
N GLU A 250 1.79 6.25 -27.50
CA GLU A 250 2.26 7.36 -28.35
C GLU A 250 1.92 8.73 -27.76
N ARG A 251 0.71 8.91 -27.22
CA ARG A 251 0.32 10.16 -26.54
C ARG A 251 1.14 10.42 -25.29
N LEU A 252 1.41 9.39 -24.50
CA LEU A 252 2.26 9.48 -23.31
C LEU A 252 3.69 9.88 -23.69
N GLU A 253 4.28 9.20 -24.66
CA GLU A 253 5.63 9.49 -25.16
C GLU A 253 5.74 10.90 -25.73
N ALA A 254 4.75 11.35 -26.51
CA ALA A 254 4.68 12.72 -27.02
C ALA A 254 4.61 13.75 -25.88
N SER A 255 3.84 13.47 -24.82
CA SER A 255 3.74 14.37 -23.66
C SER A 255 5.05 14.47 -22.88
N LEU A 256 5.77 13.36 -22.74
CA LEU A 256 7.08 13.30 -22.08
C LEU A 256 8.16 13.97 -22.93
N GLY A 257 8.12 13.79 -24.25
CA GLY A 257 9.00 14.45 -25.21
C GLY A 257 8.79 15.97 -25.27
N ALA A 258 7.53 16.43 -25.23
CA ALA A 258 7.20 17.85 -25.19
C ALA A 258 7.67 18.54 -23.88
N ALA A 259 7.59 17.84 -22.75
CA ALA A 259 8.12 18.33 -21.48
C ALA A 259 9.66 18.41 -21.46
N GLY A 260 10.35 17.49 -22.14
CA GLY A 260 11.81 17.52 -22.30
C GLY A 260 12.33 18.67 -23.16
N SER A 261 11.56 19.09 -24.18
CA SER A 261 11.92 20.25 -25.01
C SER A 261 11.66 21.59 -24.31
N ALA A 262 10.63 21.69 -23.46
CA ALA A 262 10.36 22.91 -22.69
C ALA A 262 11.37 23.16 -21.55
N ALA A 263 12.03 22.12 -21.05
CA ALA A 263 13.10 22.24 -20.05
C ALA A 263 14.51 22.44 -20.66
N GLY A 264 14.67 22.22 -21.97
CA GLY A 264 15.96 22.27 -22.68
C GLY A 264 16.41 23.66 -23.13
N ASP A 265 15.52 24.67 -23.11
CA ASP A 265 15.84 26.03 -23.59
C ASP A 265 16.46 26.94 -22.52
N ALA A 266 16.73 26.44 -21.30
CA ALA A 266 17.27 27.26 -20.21
C ALA A 266 18.78 27.10 -19.93
N THR A 267 19.49 26.12 -20.50
CA THR A 267 20.95 26.03 -20.35
C THR A 267 21.59 25.44 -21.59
N GLY A 268 22.33 26.29 -22.31
CA GLY A 268 23.06 25.89 -23.50
C GLY A 268 24.19 24.88 -23.22
N SER A 269 24.59 24.25 -24.33
CA SER A 269 25.84 23.52 -24.54
C SER A 269 25.95 22.09 -23.98
N GLY A 270 25.55 21.15 -24.83
CA GLY A 270 26.42 20.02 -25.19
C GLY A 270 26.29 18.74 -24.37
N ALA A 271 25.33 17.88 -24.69
CA ALA A 271 25.45 16.44 -24.46
C ALA A 271 24.62 15.64 -25.47
N THR A 272 25.26 14.60 -25.99
CA THR A 272 24.84 13.66 -27.05
C THR A 272 23.47 13.01 -26.84
N ARG A 273 22.66 12.98 -27.90
CA ARG A 273 21.44 12.17 -28.02
C ARG A 273 21.76 10.69 -27.81
N GLY A 274 21.42 10.14 -26.64
CA GLY A 274 21.35 8.70 -26.43
C GLY A 274 20.07 8.16 -27.03
N ILE A 275 20.18 7.44 -28.15
CA ILE A 275 19.07 6.65 -28.71
C ILE A 275 18.81 5.50 -27.74
N TRP A 276 17.66 5.53 -27.06
CA TRP A 276 17.16 4.38 -26.30
C TRP A 276 16.65 3.35 -27.30
N THR A 277 17.45 2.33 -27.57
CA THR A 277 16.95 1.11 -28.25
C THR A 277 16.61 0.10 -27.16
N CYS A 278 15.36 -0.35 -27.13
CA CYS A 278 14.95 -1.51 -26.34
C CYS A 278 15.58 -2.77 -26.98
N PRO A 279 16.46 -3.51 -26.29
CA PRO A 279 16.90 -4.80 -26.78
C PRO A 279 15.89 -5.87 -26.33
N GLY A 280 15.26 -6.55 -27.30
CA GLY A 280 14.63 -7.85 -27.07
C GLY A 280 13.12 -7.94 -27.30
N LEU A 281 12.64 -7.64 -28.49
CA LEU A 281 11.57 -8.42 -29.11
C LEU A 281 12.20 -9.17 -30.27
N VAL A 282 12.55 -10.43 -30.03
CA VAL A 282 12.95 -11.34 -31.10
C VAL A 282 11.67 -11.93 -31.65
N ASP A 283 11.30 -11.47 -32.84
CA ASP A 283 10.21 -12.03 -33.63
C ASP A 283 10.44 -13.52 -33.83
N THR A 284 9.53 -14.35 -33.28
CA THR A 284 9.44 -15.75 -33.68
C THR A 284 8.32 -15.85 -34.71
N PRO A 285 8.61 -16.17 -35.98
CA PRO A 285 7.56 -16.30 -36.97
C PRO A 285 6.73 -17.56 -36.70
N ILE A 286 5.41 -17.38 -36.66
CA ILE A 286 4.42 -18.44 -36.74
C ILE A 286 4.49 -19.00 -38.16
N LEU A 287 5.08 -20.19 -38.32
CA LEU A 287 4.88 -21.01 -39.51
C LEU A 287 3.60 -21.81 -39.33
N GLY A 288 2.58 -21.46 -40.12
CA GLY A 288 1.42 -22.29 -40.34
C GLY A 288 1.69 -23.34 -41.42
N ALA A 289 1.40 -24.59 -41.09
CA ALA A 289 0.79 -25.62 -41.93
C ALA A 289 0.19 -26.68 -41.00
#